data_AF-B5VT69-F1
#
_entry.id   AF-B5VT69-F1
#
_cell.length_a   1.000
_cell.length_b   1.000
_cell.length_c   1.000
_cell.angle_alpha   90.00
_cell.angle_beta   90.00
_cell.angle_gamma   90.00
#
_symmetry.space_group_name_H-M   'P 1'
#
loop_
_entity.id
_entity.type
_entity.pdbx_description
1 polymer ?
#
loop_
_entity_poly.entity_id
_entity_poly.type
_entity_poly.pdbx_seq_one_letter_code
_entity_poly.pdbx_strand_id
1 'polypeptide(L)'
;NKLKSQSRINNVLNKIHVAQPQARDDVKRTPFIPESVKNLKKYDPEDPNRRKLARDIEAENGGAGVFNVNLKDKYLLEDDEWKNDIMPEILDGKNVYDFLDPEIAAKLQALEEEEEKLENEGFYNSDDEEEIYDGFEASEVDDIKEKAAWIRNRQKTMIAEARNRKSLKNKAIMPRSKLTKSFGKMEEHMSTLGHDMSALQDKQNRAARKNRYVERGSDVVFGDQDALTASTENGVKLRQTDRLLDGVADGSMRSKADRMAKMERRERNRHAKQGESDRHNAVSLSKHLFSGKRGVGKTDFR
;
A
#
# COMPACT_ATOMS: atom_id res chain seq x y z
N ASN A 1 38.65 23.19 -72.64
CA ASN A 1 37.97 22.27 -73.59
C ASN A 1 37.96 20.81 -73.10
N LYS A 2 37.20 20.50 -72.03
CA LYS A 2 37.10 19.14 -71.43
C LYS A 2 35.73 18.46 -71.65
N LEU A 3 34.89 18.98 -72.56
CA LEU A 3 33.55 18.46 -72.89
C LEU A 3 33.53 17.57 -74.16
N LYS A 4 34.68 17.25 -74.76
CA LYS A 4 34.75 16.48 -76.02
C LYS A 4 34.81 14.95 -75.83
N SER A 5 34.52 14.40 -74.65
CA SER A 5 34.43 12.94 -74.50
C SER A 5 32.98 12.49 -74.59
N GLN A 6 32.62 11.81 -75.68
CA GLN A 6 31.30 11.26 -75.98
C GLN A 6 30.67 10.52 -74.77
N SER A 7 31.48 9.80 -73.97
CA SER A 7 31.02 9.07 -72.79
C SER A 7 30.45 9.97 -71.68
N ARG A 8 31.06 11.14 -71.45
CA ARG A 8 30.58 12.11 -70.45
C ARG A 8 29.31 12.81 -70.91
N ILE A 9 29.14 13.03 -72.22
CA ILE A 9 27.90 13.57 -72.79
C ILE A 9 26.77 12.54 -72.66
N ASN A 10 27.04 11.27 -73.00
CA ASN A 10 26.06 10.19 -72.87
C ASN A 10 25.63 9.96 -71.40
N ASN A 11 26.53 10.11 -70.44
CA ASN A 11 26.18 10.02 -69.01
C ASN A 11 25.30 11.20 -68.51
N VAL A 12 25.28 12.33 -69.22
CA VAL A 12 24.51 13.54 -68.85
C VAL A 12 23.24 13.69 -69.69
N LEU A 13 23.08 12.91 -70.75
CA LEU A 13 21.95 12.97 -71.69
C LEU A 13 20.60 12.82 -70.98
N ASN A 14 20.51 11.92 -69.99
CA ASN A 14 19.31 11.76 -69.17
C ASN A 14 18.97 12.99 -68.32
N LYS A 15 19.93 13.86 -67.98
CA LYS A 15 19.73 15.11 -67.23
C LYS A 15 19.31 16.29 -68.10
N ILE A 16 19.63 16.22 -69.40
CA ILE A 16 19.29 17.26 -70.39
C ILE A 16 17.89 17.01 -70.98
N HIS A 17 17.42 15.75 -70.94
CA HIS A 17 16.12 15.38 -71.47
C HIS A 17 14.95 15.93 -70.62
N VAL A 18 14.14 16.82 -71.21
CA VAL A 18 12.86 17.28 -70.64
C VAL A 18 11.73 16.43 -71.23
N ALA A 19 11.06 15.64 -70.39
CA ALA A 19 9.96 14.79 -70.83
C ALA A 19 8.70 15.63 -71.12
N GLN A 20 8.06 15.37 -72.26
CA GLN A 20 6.75 15.92 -72.59
C GLN A 20 5.68 14.88 -72.25
N PRO A 21 4.79 15.16 -71.27
CA PRO A 21 3.77 14.19 -70.87
C PRO A 21 2.74 14.01 -71.99
N GLN A 22 2.44 12.74 -72.31
CA GLN A 22 1.36 12.41 -73.24
C GLN A 22 0.00 12.67 -72.57
N ALA A 23 -0.93 13.29 -73.31
CA ALA A 23 -2.28 13.53 -72.81
C ALA A 23 -3.00 12.18 -72.60
N ARG A 24 -3.41 11.91 -71.37
CA ARG A 24 -4.08 10.66 -70.97
C ARG A 24 -5.61 10.77 -71.05
N ASP A 25 -6.16 11.88 -70.57
CA ASP A 25 -7.59 12.17 -70.44
C ASP A 25 -7.85 13.64 -70.86
N ASP A 26 -9.10 14.02 -71.15
CA ASP A 26 -9.49 15.41 -71.48
C ASP A 26 -9.54 16.38 -70.27
N VAL A 27 -9.14 15.92 -69.08
CA VAL A 27 -9.14 16.72 -67.85
C VAL A 27 -7.92 17.65 -67.81
N LYS A 28 -8.16 18.95 -67.92
CA LYS A 28 -7.14 19.99 -67.77
C LYS A 28 -6.74 20.14 -66.30
N ARG A 29 -5.53 19.68 -65.96
CA ARG A 29 -4.93 19.82 -64.63
C ARG A 29 -4.06 21.09 -64.58
N THR A 30 -4.71 22.25 -64.61
CA THR A 30 -4.02 23.55 -64.55
C THR A 30 -3.46 23.83 -63.15
N PRO A 31 -2.34 24.54 -63.03
CA PRO A 31 -1.83 24.95 -61.72
C PRO A 31 -2.81 25.93 -61.06
N PHE A 32 -3.09 25.73 -59.77
CA PHE A 32 -3.89 26.66 -58.97
C PHE A 32 -2.97 27.69 -58.31
N ILE A 33 -2.80 28.85 -58.96
CA ILE A 33 -2.03 29.98 -58.45
C ILE A 33 -3.02 31.07 -58.01
N PRO A 34 -3.21 31.30 -56.70
CA PRO A 34 -4.07 32.38 -56.22
C PRO A 34 -3.62 33.74 -56.75
N GLU A 35 -4.57 34.61 -57.08
CA GLU A 35 -4.29 35.95 -57.62
C GLU A 35 -3.46 36.81 -56.67
N SER A 36 -3.68 36.65 -55.36
CA SER A 36 -2.92 37.33 -54.31
C SER A 36 -1.42 37.01 -54.36
N VAL A 37 -1.06 35.78 -54.71
CA VAL A 37 0.34 35.34 -54.83
C VAL A 37 0.94 35.83 -56.15
N LYS A 38 0.16 35.82 -57.23
CA LYS A 38 0.62 36.25 -58.56
C LYS A 38 1.07 37.72 -58.59
N ASN A 39 0.38 38.58 -57.83
CA ASN A 39 0.69 40.00 -57.73
C ASN A 39 1.57 40.35 -56.53
N LEU A 40 2.00 39.37 -55.74
CA LEU A 40 2.78 39.60 -54.53
C LEU A 40 4.18 40.10 -54.88
N LYS A 41 4.53 41.29 -54.38
CA LYS A 41 5.89 41.81 -54.50
C LYS A 41 6.86 40.90 -53.74
N LYS A 42 8.03 40.67 -54.32
CA LYS A 42 9.09 39.88 -53.68
C LYS A 42 9.54 40.59 -52.39
N TYR A 43 9.78 39.81 -51.33
CA TYR A 43 10.28 40.34 -50.06
C TYR A 43 11.69 40.93 -50.24
N ASP A 44 11.87 42.18 -49.80
CA ASP A 44 13.15 42.87 -49.72
C ASP A 44 13.45 43.24 -48.26
N PRO A 45 14.60 42.84 -47.67
CA PRO A 45 14.98 43.20 -46.31
C PRO A 45 15.13 44.71 -46.05
N GLU A 46 15.46 45.50 -47.08
CA GLU A 46 15.74 46.93 -47.00
C GLU A 46 14.48 47.81 -47.14
N ASP A 47 13.32 47.22 -47.48
CA ASP A 47 12.07 47.95 -47.63
C ASP A 47 11.48 48.39 -46.28
N PRO A 48 11.18 49.69 -46.06
CA PRO A 48 10.57 50.17 -44.81
C PRO A 48 9.18 49.59 -44.53
N ASN A 49 8.44 49.25 -45.60
CA ASN A 49 7.10 48.67 -45.52
C ASN A 49 7.12 47.12 -45.61
N ARG A 50 8.26 46.49 -45.32
CA ARG A 50 8.37 45.03 -45.32
C ARG A 50 7.45 44.41 -44.27
N ARG A 51 6.93 43.22 -44.58
CA ARG A 51 6.16 42.43 -43.62
C ARG A 51 7.09 42.00 -42.46
N LYS A 52 6.68 42.30 -41.23
CA LYS A 52 7.39 41.83 -40.03
C LYS A 52 7.45 40.30 -40.00
N LEU A 53 8.65 39.76 -39.83
CA LEU A 53 8.88 38.34 -39.66
C LEU A 53 8.85 37.97 -38.17
N ALA A 54 8.62 36.68 -37.87
CA ALA A 54 8.68 36.19 -36.49
C ALA A 54 10.04 36.45 -35.83
N ARG A 55 11.12 36.46 -36.63
CA ARG A 55 12.48 36.79 -36.18
C ARG A 55 12.66 38.26 -35.79
N ASP A 56 11.94 39.16 -36.46
CA ASP A 56 11.96 40.58 -36.09
C ASP A 56 11.21 40.79 -34.76
N ILE A 57 10.06 40.10 -34.60
CA ILE A 57 9.25 40.12 -33.36
C ILE A 57 10.05 39.56 -32.18
N GLU A 58 10.81 38.47 -32.39
CA GLU A 58 11.69 37.90 -31.38
C GLU A 58 12.76 38.91 -30.94
N ALA A 59 13.42 39.58 -31.90
CA ALA A 59 14.44 40.57 -31.62
C ALA A 59 13.88 41.81 -30.87
N GLU A 60 12.66 42.24 -31.21
CA GLU A 60 11.95 43.35 -30.54
C GLU A 60 11.58 42.99 -29.08
N ASN A 61 11.19 41.73 -28.80
CA ASN A 61 10.69 41.29 -27.50
C ASN A 61 11.76 40.68 -26.56
N GLY A 62 13.03 41.08 -26.71
CA GLY A 62 14.11 40.67 -25.81
C GLY A 62 14.99 39.53 -26.31
N GLY A 63 14.81 39.10 -27.56
CA GLY A 63 15.72 38.19 -28.26
C GLY A 63 15.65 36.73 -27.79
N ALA A 64 16.59 35.94 -28.31
CA ALA A 64 16.66 34.50 -28.07
C ALA A 64 16.82 34.19 -26.56
N GLY A 65 15.87 33.43 -26.01
CA GLY A 65 15.87 32.97 -24.62
C GLY A 65 14.94 33.74 -23.68
N VAL A 66 14.42 34.91 -24.07
CA VAL A 66 13.42 35.66 -23.29
C VAL A 66 12.03 35.56 -23.93
N PHE A 67 11.96 35.70 -25.26
CA PHE A 67 10.70 35.61 -25.99
C PHE A 67 10.21 34.15 -26.09
N ASN A 68 8.96 33.91 -25.68
CA ASN A 68 8.27 32.64 -25.89
C ASN A 68 7.28 32.77 -27.05
N VAL A 69 7.38 31.90 -28.04
CA VAL A 69 6.49 31.91 -29.21
C VAL A 69 5.14 31.35 -28.81
N ASN A 70 4.08 32.16 -28.85
CA ASN A 70 2.74 31.64 -28.69
C ASN A 70 2.30 30.92 -29.97
N LEU A 71 2.11 29.60 -29.86
CA LEU A 71 1.69 28.76 -30.97
C LEU A 71 0.21 28.98 -31.34
N LYS A 72 -0.60 29.48 -30.40
CA LYS A 72 -2.04 29.67 -30.56
C LYS A 72 -2.42 30.96 -31.30
N ASP A 73 -1.50 31.93 -31.40
CA ASP A 73 -1.76 33.25 -32.02
C ASP A 73 -2.32 33.17 -33.45
N LYS A 74 -1.90 32.16 -34.21
CA LYS A 74 -2.24 31.99 -35.63
C LYS A 74 -3.48 31.11 -35.84
N TYR A 75 -4.14 30.67 -34.79
CA TYR A 75 -5.37 29.89 -34.93
C TYR A 75 -6.47 30.75 -35.54
N LEU A 76 -7.28 30.13 -36.39
CA LEU A 76 -8.45 30.76 -37.00
C LEU A 76 -9.66 30.06 -36.38
N LEU A 77 -10.25 30.71 -35.39
CA LEU A 77 -11.44 30.25 -34.68
C LEU A 77 -12.59 31.22 -34.97
N GLU A 78 -13.81 30.83 -34.60
CA GLU A 78 -14.99 31.70 -34.76
C GLU A 78 -14.91 32.94 -33.87
N ASP A 79 -14.40 32.77 -32.65
CA ASP A 79 -14.08 33.85 -31.73
C ASP A 79 -12.56 33.89 -31.46
N ASP A 80 -11.98 35.09 -31.49
CA ASP A 80 -10.57 35.30 -31.23
C ASP A 80 -10.21 35.10 -29.74
N GLU A 81 -11.17 35.28 -28.83
CA GLU A 81 -10.97 35.11 -27.38
C GLU A 81 -10.64 33.65 -27.03
N TRP A 82 -11.28 32.69 -27.71
CA TRP A 82 -11.11 31.25 -27.48
C TRP A 82 -9.70 30.73 -27.75
N LYS A 83 -8.87 31.48 -28.47
CA LYS A 83 -7.47 31.08 -28.74
C LYS A 83 -6.68 30.90 -27.45
N ASN A 84 -6.98 31.68 -26.42
CA ASN A 84 -6.22 31.65 -25.17
C ASN A 84 -6.83 30.74 -24.10
N ASP A 85 -8.02 30.19 -24.34
CA ASP A 85 -8.66 29.27 -23.40
C ASP A 85 -7.84 27.98 -23.20
N ILE A 86 -7.94 27.44 -21.98
CA ILE A 86 -7.25 26.22 -21.56
C ILE A 86 -8.22 25.05 -21.73
N MET A 87 -7.95 24.20 -22.71
CA MET A 87 -8.73 22.99 -22.95
C MET A 87 -8.35 21.90 -21.94
N PRO A 88 -9.31 21.31 -21.19
CA PRO A 88 -9.03 20.19 -20.31
C PRO A 88 -8.73 18.92 -21.13
N GLU A 89 -7.67 18.20 -20.78
CA GLU A 89 -7.27 16.96 -21.46
C GLU A 89 -7.81 15.71 -20.75
N ILE A 90 -7.81 15.69 -19.41
CA ILE A 90 -8.17 14.52 -18.60
C ILE A 90 -9.16 14.92 -17.51
N LEU A 91 -10.24 14.14 -17.38
CA LEU A 91 -11.25 14.26 -16.33
C LEU A 91 -11.55 12.87 -15.74
N ASP A 92 -11.43 12.71 -14.43
CA ASP A 92 -11.69 11.45 -13.70
C ASP A 92 -11.01 10.20 -14.29
N GLY A 93 -9.79 10.37 -14.80
CA GLY A 93 -9.01 9.30 -15.41
C GLY A 93 -9.43 8.93 -16.84
N LYS A 94 -10.35 9.68 -17.45
CA LYS A 94 -10.77 9.55 -18.85
C LYS A 94 -10.28 10.74 -19.67
N ASN A 95 -10.03 10.52 -20.96
CA ASN A 95 -9.61 11.56 -21.90
C ASN A 95 -10.84 12.34 -22.39
N VAL A 96 -10.80 13.67 -22.33
CA VAL A 96 -11.90 14.54 -22.79
C VAL A 96 -12.07 14.48 -24.31
N TYR A 97 -10.97 14.30 -25.05
CA TYR A 97 -11.01 14.26 -26.52
C TYR A 97 -11.89 13.13 -27.07
N ASP A 98 -12.00 12.02 -26.33
CA ASP A 98 -12.79 10.86 -26.73
C ASP A 98 -14.31 11.13 -26.71
N PHE A 99 -14.73 12.23 -26.06
CA PHE A 99 -16.14 12.63 -25.92
C PHE A 99 -16.51 13.89 -26.74
N LEU A 100 -15.61 14.40 -27.59
CA LEU A 100 -15.89 15.53 -28.48
C LEU A 100 -16.66 15.05 -29.73
N ASP A 101 -17.99 15.20 -29.68
CA ASP A 101 -18.89 14.82 -30.77
C ASP A 101 -19.94 15.93 -31.00
N PRO A 102 -20.16 16.41 -32.25
CA PRO A 102 -21.23 17.37 -32.54
C PRO A 102 -22.63 16.91 -32.12
N GLU A 103 -22.89 15.59 -32.02
CA GLU A 103 -24.19 15.01 -31.65
C GLU A 103 -24.27 14.58 -30.18
N ILE A 104 -23.31 14.96 -29.32
CA ILE A 104 -23.24 14.50 -27.92
C ILE A 104 -24.52 14.82 -27.12
N ALA A 105 -25.15 15.97 -27.36
CA ALA A 105 -26.38 16.38 -26.67
C ALA A 105 -27.57 15.46 -27.01
N ALA A 106 -27.69 15.04 -28.27
CA ALA A 106 -28.75 14.13 -28.70
C ALA A 106 -28.54 12.72 -28.12
N LYS A 107 -27.29 12.25 -28.06
CA LYS A 107 -26.93 10.97 -27.43
C LYS A 107 -27.18 10.98 -25.92
N LEU A 108 -26.87 12.10 -25.26
CA LEU A 108 -27.14 12.27 -23.83
C LEU A 108 -28.63 12.22 -23.53
N GLN A 109 -29.45 12.94 -24.31
CA GLN A 109 -30.91 12.91 -24.15
C GLN A 109 -31.48 11.50 -24.35
N ALA A 110 -31.01 10.77 -25.37
CA ALA A 110 -31.46 9.39 -25.60
C ALA A 110 -31.11 8.44 -24.43
N LEU A 111 -29.96 8.64 -23.80
CA LEU A 111 -29.55 7.88 -22.61
C LEU A 111 -30.37 8.26 -21.37
N GLU A 112 -30.67 9.53 -21.16
CA GLU A 112 -31.52 10.00 -20.07
C GLU A 112 -32.94 9.41 -20.18
N GLU A 113 -33.52 9.37 -21.38
CA GLU A 113 -34.82 8.73 -21.63
C GLU A 113 -34.80 7.20 -21.45
N GLU A 114 -33.66 6.55 -21.65
CA GLU A 114 -33.47 5.12 -21.39
C GLU A 114 -33.35 4.84 -19.88
N GLU A 115 -32.54 5.61 -19.16
CA GLU A 115 -32.40 5.50 -17.70
C GLU A 115 -33.73 5.80 -16.99
N GLU A 116 -34.50 6.81 -17.43
CA GLU A 116 -35.82 7.09 -16.85
C GLU A 116 -36.78 5.90 -17.01
N LYS A 117 -36.71 5.17 -18.12
CA LYS A 117 -37.49 3.93 -18.30
C LYS A 117 -37.02 2.84 -17.34
N LEU A 118 -35.72 2.65 -17.18
CA LEU A 118 -35.14 1.65 -16.26
C LEU A 118 -35.48 1.96 -14.79
N GLU A 119 -35.45 3.24 -14.40
CA GLU A 119 -35.86 3.70 -13.08
C GLU A 119 -37.36 3.44 -12.84
N ASN A 120 -38.22 3.75 -13.82
CA ASN A 120 -39.66 3.47 -13.76
C ASN A 120 -39.98 1.98 -13.70
N GLU A 121 -39.17 1.14 -14.36
CA GLU A 121 -39.24 -0.32 -14.27
C GLU A 121 -38.71 -0.86 -12.92
N GLY A 122 -38.11 0.00 -12.10
CA GLY A 122 -37.62 -0.34 -10.77
C GLY A 122 -36.28 -1.06 -10.76
N PHE A 123 -35.48 -0.96 -11.82
CA PHE A 123 -34.18 -1.67 -11.94
C PHE A 123 -33.21 -1.35 -10.79
N TYR A 124 -33.25 -0.11 -10.27
CA TYR A 124 -32.40 0.35 -9.17
C TYR A 124 -33.06 0.25 -7.79
N ASN A 125 -34.30 -0.23 -7.70
CA ASN A 125 -34.87 -0.55 -6.40
C ASN A 125 -34.13 -1.76 -5.86
N SER A 126 -33.29 -1.57 -4.84
CA SER A 126 -32.78 -2.71 -4.10
C SER A 126 -33.98 -3.43 -3.51
N ASP A 127 -34.11 -4.71 -3.83
CA ASP A 127 -35.05 -5.63 -3.18
C ASP A 127 -34.55 -5.88 -1.74
N ASP A 128 -34.51 -4.81 -0.95
CA ASP A 128 -34.30 -4.80 0.48
C ASP A 128 -35.66 -5.02 1.18
N GLU A 129 -36.63 -5.66 0.51
CA GLU A 129 -37.75 -6.28 1.21
C GLU A 129 -37.14 -7.30 2.16
N GLU A 130 -37.01 -6.84 3.42
CA GLU A 130 -36.71 -7.58 4.64
C GLU A 130 -36.91 -9.07 4.44
N GLU A 131 -35.82 -9.83 4.57
CA GLU A 131 -35.74 -11.28 4.42
C GLU A 131 -36.82 -12.03 5.23
N ILE A 132 -38.06 -12.03 4.77
CA ILE A 132 -39.09 -12.98 5.16
C ILE A 132 -38.79 -14.24 4.36
N TYR A 133 -37.71 -14.90 4.75
CA TYR A 133 -37.31 -16.16 4.16
C TYR A 133 -38.18 -17.26 4.78
N ASP A 134 -39.07 -17.84 3.96
CA ASP A 134 -39.79 -19.09 4.28
C ASP A 134 -40.68 -19.03 5.54
N GLY A 135 -41.41 -17.92 5.73
CA GLY A 135 -42.44 -17.79 6.78
C GLY A 135 -41.92 -17.53 8.19
N PHE A 136 -40.63 -17.26 8.36
CA PHE A 136 -40.04 -16.76 9.60
C PHE A 136 -40.16 -15.24 9.69
N GLU A 137 -40.45 -14.71 10.87
CA GLU A 137 -40.42 -13.27 11.10
C GLU A 137 -38.97 -12.75 10.99
N ALA A 138 -38.78 -11.48 10.62
CA ALA A 138 -37.45 -10.87 10.49
C ALA A 138 -36.59 -11.05 11.76
N SER A 139 -37.21 -10.96 12.94
CA SER A 139 -36.55 -11.20 14.22
C SER A 139 -36.03 -12.64 14.37
N GLU A 140 -36.71 -13.63 13.79
CA GLU A 140 -36.30 -15.04 13.88
C GLU A 140 -35.14 -15.34 12.91
N VAL A 141 -35.16 -14.72 11.72
CA VAL A 141 -34.07 -14.83 10.74
C VAL A 141 -32.78 -14.22 11.29
N ASP A 142 -32.86 -13.07 11.94
CA ASP A 142 -31.72 -12.44 12.59
C ASP A 142 -31.17 -13.30 13.74
N ASP A 143 -32.04 -13.85 14.58
CA ASP A 143 -31.68 -14.83 15.61
C ASP A 143 -30.94 -16.04 15.04
N ILE A 144 -31.39 -16.57 13.90
CA ILE A 144 -30.76 -17.69 13.20
C ILE A 144 -29.38 -17.28 12.67
N LYS A 145 -29.24 -16.08 12.08
CA LYS A 145 -27.97 -15.55 11.60
C LYS A 145 -26.96 -15.39 12.72
N GLU A 146 -27.38 -14.85 13.86
CA GLU A 146 -26.54 -14.68 15.05
C GLU A 146 -26.08 -16.03 15.61
N LYS A 147 -27.01 -16.98 15.78
CA LYS A 147 -26.70 -18.35 16.24
C LYS A 147 -25.74 -19.04 15.26
N ALA A 148 -25.96 -18.90 13.96
CA ALA A 148 -25.08 -19.46 12.93
C ALA A 148 -23.67 -18.84 12.98
N ALA A 149 -23.56 -17.51 13.16
CA ALA A 149 -22.28 -16.83 13.33
C ALA A 149 -21.55 -17.31 14.59
N TRP A 150 -22.27 -17.46 15.70
CA TRP A 150 -21.75 -18.01 16.94
C TRP A 150 -21.20 -19.43 16.77
N ILE A 151 -21.96 -20.32 16.11
CA ILE A 151 -21.51 -21.70 15.80
C ILE A 151 -20.24 -21.68 14.93
N ARG A 152 -20.20 -20.87 13.86
CA ARG A 152 -19.02 -20.76 13.00
C ARG A 152 -17.80 -20.27 13.76
N ASN A 153 -17.96 -19.27 14.62
CA ASN A 153 -16.87 -18.74 15.45
C ASN A 153 -16.39 -19.79 16.45
N ARG A 154 -17.31 -20.49 17.12
CA ARG A 154 -16.97 -21.59 18.03
C ARG A 154 -16.19 -22.68 17.31
N GLN A 155 -16.62 -23.11 16.13
CA GLN A 155 -15.89 -24.09 15.31
C GLN A 155 -14.50 -23.61 14.90
N LYS A 156 -14.34 -22.35 14.48
CA LYS A 156 -13.04 -21.76 14.16
C LYS A 156 -12.08 -21.80 15.37
N THR A 157 -12.56 -21.45 16.56
CA THR A 157 -11.74 -21.53 17.79
C THR A 157 -11.29 -22.95 18.10
N MET A 158 -12.17 -23.95 17.95
CA MET A 158 -11.83 -25.36 18.13
C MET A 158 -10.79 -25.85 17.11
N ILE A 159 -10.91 -25.45 15.84
CA ILE A 159 -9.95 -25.78 14.79
C ILE A 159 -8.58 -25.15 15.09
N ALA A 160 -8.55 -23.89 15.51
CA ALA A 160 -7.33 -23.19 15.88
C ALA A 160 -6.64 -23.85 17.09
N GLU A 161 -7.39 -24.22 18.14
CA GLU A 161 -6.86 -24.95 19.29
C GLU A 161 -6.29 -26.32 18.87
N ALA A 162 -7.00 -27.05 18.01
CA ALA A 162 -6.53 -28.34 17.49
C ALA A 162 -5.24 -28.20 16.66
N ARG A 163 -5.12 -27.15 15.84
CA ARG A 163 -3.88 -26.82 15.09
C ARG A 163 -2.74 -26.45 16.04
N ASN A 164 -2.99 -25.62 17.05
CA ASN A 164 -1.99 -25.25 18.06
C ASN A 164 -1.47 -26.49 18.81
N ARG A 165 -2.35 -27.43 19.16
CA ARG A 165 -1.94 -28.71 19.79
C ARG A 165 -1.04 -29.56 18.89
N LYS A 166 -1.26 -29.54 17.56
CA LYS A 166 -0.44 -30.26 16.56
C LYS A 166 0.81 -29.47 16.14
N SER A 167 0.85 -28.16 16.38
CA SER A 167 1.95 -27.26 16.00
C SER A 167 3.20 -27.41 16.85
N LEU A 168 3.18 -28.26 17.90
CA LEU A 168 4.38 -28.71 18.61
C LEU A 168 5.18 -29.69 17.74
N LYS A 169 5.65 -29.19 16.59
CA LYS A 169 6.49 -29.93 15.66
C LYS A 169 7.79 -30.26 16.40
N ASN A 170 7.97 -31.53 16.77
CA ASN A 170 9.15 -32.14 17.42
C ASN A 170 9.08 -32.39 18.94
N LYS A 171 7.90 -32.56 19.56
CA LYS A 171 7.80 -33.08 20.95
C LYS A 171 6.80 -34.23 21.06
N ALA A 172 7.12 -35.22 21.89
CA ALA A 172 6.19 -36.29 22.24
C ALA A 172 4.98 -35.71 23.00
N ILE A 173 3.77 -36.11 22.61
CA ILE A 173 2.53 -35.67 23.27
C ILE A 173 2.41 -36.40 24.61
N MET A 174 2.31 -35.65 25.73
CA MET A 174 2.09 -36.26 27.04
C MET A 174 0.71 -36.90 27.13
N PRO A 175 0.57 -38.10 27.73
CA PRO A 175 -0.72 -38.75 27.91
C PRO A 175 -1.59 -37.96 28.90
N ARG A 176 -2.90 -37.87 28.63
CA ARG A 176 -3.87 -37.10 29.43
C ARG A 176 -3.87 -37.46 30.91
N SER A 177 -3.53 -38.70 31.27
CA SER A 177 -3.45 -39.19 32.66
C SER A 177 -2.31 -38.57 33.47
N LYS A 178 -1.26 -38.06 32.81
CA LYS A 178 -0.11 -37.41 33.45
C LYS A 178 -0.21 -35.87 33.46
N LEU A 179 -1.19 -35.32 32.75
CA LEU A 179 -1.46 -33.88 32.75
C LEU A 179 -2.32 -33.51 33.95
N THR A 180 -1.84 -32.59 34.78
CA THR A 180 -2.64 -31.97 35.84
C THR A 180 -3.62 -30.98 35.21
N LYS A 181 -4.88 -31.02 35.62
CA LYS A 181 -5.90 -30.05 35.22
C LYS A 181 -6.39 -29.32 36.46
N SER A 182 -6.46 -27.99 36.37
CA SER A 182 -7.06 -27.18 37.44
C SER A 182 -8.56 -27.49 37.53
N PHE A 183 -9.05 -27.62 38.76
CA PHE A 183 -10.47 -27.78 39.05
C PHE A 183 -11.29 -26.61 38.47
N GLY A 184 -10.83 -25.36 38.66
CA GLY A 184 -11.54 -24.18 38.18
C GLY A 184 -11.75 -24.16 36.65
N LYS A 185 -10.75 -24.63 35.88
CA LYS A 185 -10.90 -24.74 34.41
C LYS A 185 -11.92 -25.80 34.00
N MET A 186 -12.03 -26.88 34.78
CA MET A 186 -13.04 -27.91 34.56
C MET A 186 -14.43 -27.39 34.91
N GLU A 187 -14.55 -26.68 36.03
CA GLU A 187 -15.77 -26.07 36.53
C GLU A 187 -16.34 -25.05 35.54
N GLU A 188 -15.53 -24.11 35.07
CA GLU A 188 -15.92 -23.11 34.06
C GLU A 188 -16.38 -23.78 32.75
N HIS A 189 -15.70 -24.83 32.31
CA HIS A 189 -16.11 -25.55 31.10
C HIS A 189 -17.43 -26.31 31.30
N MET A 190 -17.70 -26.87 32.48
CA MET A 190 -18.95 -27.59 32.74
C MET A 190 -20.12 -26.65 33.01
N SER A 191 -19.89 -25.50 33.64
CA SER A 191 -20.91 -24.47 33.84
C SER A 191 -21.32 -23.81 32.53
N THR A 192 -20.36 -23.54 31.64
CA THR A 192 -20.66 -23.03 30.28
C THR A 192 -21.45 -24.01 29.42
N LEU A 193 -21.39 -25.32 29.72
CA LEU A 193 -22.25 -26.34 29.11
C LEU A 193 -23.62 -26.51 29.82
N GLY A 194 -23.82 -25.86 30.98
CA GLY A 194 -25.07 -25.91 31.74
C GLY A 194 -25.18 -27.05 32.75
N HIS A 195 -24.07 -27.66 33.19
CA HIS A 195 -24.09 -28.71 34.22
C HIS A 195 -23.99 -28.14 35.65
N ASP A 196 -24.72 -28.73 36.60
CA ASP A 196 -24.57 -28.44 38.03
C ASP A 196 -23.28 -29.04 38.60
N MET A 197 -22.47 -28.19 39.25
CA MET A 197 -21.14 -28.52 39.78
C MET A 197 -21.08 -28.62 41.31
N SER A 198 -22.20 -28.42 42.00
CA SER A 198 -22.30 -28.42 43.47
C SER A 198 -21.62 -29.64 44.12
N ALA A 199 -21.94 -30.85 43.64
CA ALA A 199 -21.39 -32.09 44.16
C ALA A 199 -19.86 -32.24 43.91
N LEU A 200 -19.32 -31.61 42.86
CA LEU A 200 -17.89 -31.65 42.54
C LEU A 200 -17.11 -30.63 43.38
N GLN A 201 -17.69 -29.44 43.58
CA GLN A 201 -17.15 -28.41 44.47
C GLN A 201 -17.02 -28.93 45.91
N ASP A 202 -18.03 -29.65 46.42
CA ASP A 202 -17.97 -30.25 47.75
C ASP A 202 -16.84 -31.27 47.90
N LYS A 203 -16.62 -32.10 46.87
CA LYS A 203 -15.50 -33.05 46.85
C LYS A 203 -14.16 -32.32 46.82
N GLN A 204 -14.05 -31.25 46.04
CA GLN A 204 -12.85 -30.42 45.98
C GLN A 204 -12.58 -29.74 47.33
N ASN A 205 -13.59 -29.19 47.98
CA ASN A 205 -13.49 -28.58 49.30
C ASN A 205 -13.02 -29.58 50.36
N ARG A 206 -13.53 -30.82 50.32
CA ARG A 206 -13.05 -31.91 51.19
C ARG A 206 -11.59 -32.28 50.90
N ALA A 207 -11.20 -32.38 49.63
CA ALA A 207 -9.82 -32.67 49.25
C ALA A 207 -8.85 -31.54 49.64
N ALA A 208 -9.25 -30.28 49.46
CA ALA A 208 -8.48 -29.11 49.86
C ALA A 208 -8.27 -29.06 51.38
N ARG A 209 -9.30 -29.38 52.17
CA ARG A 209 -9.17 -29.52 53.63
C ARG A 209 -8.22 -30.63 54.03
N LYS A 210 -8.25 -31.78 53.34
CA LYS A 210 -7.36 -32.92 53.61
C LYS A 210 -5.89 -32.63 53.26
N ASN A 211 -5.66 -31.89 52.18
CA ASN A 211 -4.32 -31.51 51.71
C ASN A 211 -3.82 -30.20 52.35
N ARG A 212 -4.54 -29.67 53.36
CA ARG A 212 -4.07 -28.52 54.12
C ARG A 212 -2.78 -28.91 54.82
N TYR A 213 -1.76 -28.07 54.65
CA TYR A 213 -0.50 -28.24 55.35
C TYR A 213 -0.73 -28.27 56.87
N VAL A 214 -0.16 -29.28 57.53
CA VAL A 214 -0.11 -29.39 58.98
C VAL A 214 1.37 -29.43 59.32
N GLU A 215 1.82 -28.47 60.12
CA GLU A 215 3.20 -28.41 60.60
C GLU A 215 3.57 -29.75 61.25
N ARG A 216 4.62 -30.36 60.73
CA ARG A 216 5.22 -31.55 61.34
C ARG A 216 6.28 -31.09 62.34
N GLY A 217 6.51 -31.86 63.40
CA GLY A 217 7.50 -31.50 64.43
C GLY A 217 8.89 -31.18 63.88
N SER A 218 9.29 -31.74 62.73
CA SER A 218 10.52 -31.41 62.01
C SER A 218 10.57 -29.98 61.46
N ASP A 219 9.42 -29.39 61.11
CA ASP A 219 9.33 -28.04 60.55
C ASP A 219 9.54 -26.97 61.64
N VAL A 220 9.16 -27.29 62.88
CA VAL A 220 9.31 -26.40 64.04
C VAL A 220 10.76 -26.34 64.55
N VAL A 221 11.53 -27.43 64.42
CA VAL A 221 12.96 -27.49 64.85
C VAL A 221 13.95 -26.98 63.81
N PHE A 222 13.60 -26.97 62.51
CA PHE A 222 14.46 -26.49 61.43
C PHE A 222 13.95 -25.19 60.77
N GLY A 223 12.84 -24.63 61.25
CA GLY A 223 12.09 -23.55 60.60
C GLY A 223 12.75 -22.16 60.54
N ASP A 224 13.87 -21.94 61.23
CA ASP A 224 14.56 -20.63 61.25
C ASP A 224 15.78 -20.55 60.31
N GLN A 225 16.23 -21.68 59.74
CA GLN A 225 17.45 -21.69 58.89
C GLN A 225 17.20 -22.05 57.42
N ASP A 226 16.05 -22.66 57.08
CA ASP A 226 15.77 -23.13 55.70
C ASP A 226 14.56 -22.45 55.03
N ALA A 227 13.95 -21.45 55.69
CA ALA A 227 12.78 -20.73 55.16
C ALA A 227 13.08 -19.89 53.90
N LEU A 228 14.35 -19.76 53.49
CA LEU A 228 14.73 -19.02 52.28
C LEU A 228 14.86 -19.89 51.02
N THR A 229 14.79 -21.23 51.12
CA THR A 229 15.11 -22.13 50.00
C THR A 229 13.92 -22.97 49.50
N ALA A 230 12.77 -22.92 50.18
CA ALA A 230 11.65 -23.84 49.98
C ALA A 230 10.49 -23.31 49.10
N SER A 231 10.76 -22.47 48.10
CA SER A 231 9.72 -21.99 47.15
C SER A 231 9.99 -22.37 45.69
N THR A 232 10.36 -23.62 45.41
CA THR A 232 10.27 -24.14 44.03
C THR A 232 10.05 -25.65 43.98
N GLU A 233 8.83 -26.08 44.28
CA GLU A 233 8.35 -27.40 43.90
C GLU A 233 8.04 -27.39 42.40
N ASN A 234 8.97 -27.92 41.59
CA ASN A 234 8.75 -28.65 40.32
C ASN A 234 10.00 -28.56 39.44
N GLY A 235 10.86 -29.58 39.53
CA GLY A 235 12.02 -29.75 38.66
C GLY A 235 13.25 -30.18 39.45
N VAL A 236 13.85 -31.31 39.06
CA VAL A 236 15.15 -31.75 39.55
C VAL A 236 16.13 -30.58 39.36
N LYS A 237 16.48 -29.87 40.44
CA LYS A 237 17.53 -28.85 40.38
C LYS A 237 18.82 -29.61 40.04
N LEU A 238 19.39 -29.34 38.86
CA LEU A 238 20.80 -29.65 38.65
C LEU A 238 21.54 -29.06 39.85
N ARG A 239 22.47 -29.82 40.44
CA ARG A 239 23.39 -29.35 41.50
C ARG A 239 24.38 -28.34 40.91
N GLN A 240 23.88 -27.27 40.30
CA GLN A 240 24.68 -26.17 39.80
C GLN A 240 24.66 -25.10 40.88
N THR A 241 25.84 -24.80 41.38
CA THR A 241 26.14 -23.59 42.14
C THR A 241 25.74 -22.38 41.29
N ASP A 242 25.23 -21.33 41.95
CA ASP A 242 24.96 -20.08 41.26
C ASP A 242 26.27 -19.54 40.67
N ARG A 243 26.34 -19.46 39.34
CA ARG A 243 27.53 -19.01 38.61
C ARG A 243 27.93 -17.57 38.97
N LEU A 244 27.02 -16.78 39.54
CA LEU A 244 27.31 -15.43 40.03
C LEU A 244 28.09 -15.43 41.35
N LEU A 245 27.92 -16.50 42.14
CA LEU A 245 28.50 -16.66 43.49
C LEU A 245 29.67 -17.63 43.52
N ASP A 246 29.77 -18.49 42.50
CA ASP A 246 30.82 -19.48 42.32
C ASP A 246 32.16 -18.82 41.96
N GLY A 247 33.21 -19.16 42.69
CA GLY A 247 34.55 -18.58 42.48
C GLY A 247 34.84 -17.23 43.15
N VAL A 248 33.86 -16.61 43.85
CA VAL A 248 34.09 -15.36 44.61
C VAL A 248 33.89 -15.61 46.11
N ALA A 249 34.96 -15.36 46.89
CA ALA A 249 34.94 -15.48 48.35
C ALA A 249 33.86 -14.56 48.98
N ASP A 250 33.36 -14.94 50.15
CA ASP A 250 32.12 -14.37 50.68
C ASP A 250 32.21 -12.91 51.12
N GLY A 251 31.05 -12.24 51.16
CA GLY A 251 30.82 -10.92 51.73
C GLY A 251 31.43 -9.74 50.96
N SER A 252 32.68 -9.40 51.27
CA SER A 252 33.33 -8.17 50.79
C SER A 252 33.71 -8.25 49.30
N MET A 253 34.19 -9.41 48.85
CA MET A 253 34.58 -9.64 47.47
C MET A 253 33.37 -9.72 46.53
N ARG A 254 32.25 -10.31 46.98
CA ARG A 254 30.97 -10.30 46.27
C ARG A 254 30.42 -8.88 46.09
N SER A 255 30.38 -8.11 47.18
CA SER A 255 29.98 -6.71 47.15
C SER A 255 30.86 -5.86 46.22
N LYS A 256 32.16 -6.18 46.15
CA LYS A 256 33.11 -5.52 45.23
C LYS A 256 32.86 -5.93 43.77
N ALA A 257 32.61 -7.20 43.49
CA ALA A 257 32.27 -7.68 42.14
C ALA A 257 30.97 -7.04 41.61
N ASP A 258 29.93 -6.98 42.44
CA ASP A 258 28.68 -6.29 42.09
C ASP A 258 28.89 -4.80 41.83
N ARG A 259 29.75 -4.15 42.61
CA ARG A 259 30.09 -2.74 42.42
C ARG A 259 30.83 -2.52 41.10
N MET A 260 31.76 -3.40 40.73
CA MET A 260 32.45 -3.35 39.45
C MET A 260 31.48 -3.57 38.28
N ALA A 261 30.59 -4.57 38.36
CA ALA A 261 29.56 -4.81 37.35
C ALA A 261 28.61 -3.61 37.18
N LYS A 262 28.22 -2.94 38.29
CA LYS A 262 27.43 -1.70 38.23
C LYS A 262 28.21 -0.55 37.59
N MET A 263 29.53 -0.45 37.80
CA MET A 263 30.37 0.56 37.16
C MET A 263 30.47 0.35 35.65
N GLU A 264 30.66 -0.89 35.20
CA GLU A 264 30.73 -1.24 33.76
C GLU A 264 29.41 -0.92 33.02
N ARG A 265 28.26 -1.06 33.69
CA ARG A 265 26.96 -0.70 33.11
C ARG A 265 26.74 0.80 32.96
N ARG A 266 27.53 1.67 33.62
CA ARG A 266 27.29 3.13 33.64
C ARG A 266 27.33 3.76 32.25
N GLU A 267 28.28 3.37 31.40
CA GLU A 267 28.39 3.92 30.05
C GLU A 267 27.16 3.57 29.21
N ARG A 268 26.76 2.29 29.22
CA ARG A 268 25.56 1.82 28.51
C ARG A 268 24.28 2.49 29.01
N ASN A 269 24.16 2.64 30.33
CA ASN A 269 23.02 3.33 30.95
C ASN A 269 23.02 4.82 30.59
N ARG A 270 24.19 5.45 30.47
CA ARG A 270 24.33 6.84 30.00
C ARG A 270 23.84 7.00 28.56
N HIS A 271 24.08 6.00 27.72
CA HIS A 271 23.55 5.92 26.35
C HIS A 271 22.14 5.30 26.25
N ALA A 272 21.47 5.08 27.38
CA ALA A 272 20.11 4.50 27.47
C ALA A 272 19.91 3.19 26.68
N LYS A 273 20.94 2.34 26.60
CA LYS A 273 20.86 1.05 25.92
C LYS A 273 20.01 0.06 26.71
N GLN A 274 19.26 -0.80 26.00
CA GLN A 274 18.36 -1.76 26.64
C GLN A 274 19.11 -2.87 27.40
N GLY A 275 20.36 -3.15 27.02
CA GLY A 275 21.20 -4.15 27.65
C GLY A 275 22.56 -4.26 26.96
N GLU A 276 23.37 -5.25 27.34
CA GLU A 276 24.67 -5.48 26.71
C GLU A 276 24.58 -5.99 25.26
N SER A 277 23.48 -6.68 24.95
CA SER A 277 23.23 -7.18 23.60
C SER A 277 22.75 -6.09 22.65
N ASP A 278 22.35 -4.93 23.16
CA ASP A 278 21.85 -3.81 22.35
C ASP A 278 23.02 -3.01 21.74
N ARG A 279 23.54 -3.57 20.65
CA ARG A 279 24.58 -2.97 19.80
C ARG A 279 23.98 -2.40 18.52
N HIS A 280 22.69 -2.04 18.54
CA HIS A 280 22.03 -1.46 17.37
C HIS A 280 22.48 -0.01 17.15
N ASN A 281 22.81 0.30 15.90
CA ASN A 281 23.15 1.65 15.45
C ASN A 281 21.96 2.20 14.66
N ALA A 282 21.24 3.15 15.26
CA ALA A 282 20.20 3.87 14.56
C ALA A 282 20.80 4.76 13.47
N VAL A 283 20.14 4.83 12.33
CA VAL A 283 20.57 5.69 11.22
C VAL A 283 20.19 7.14 11.57
N SER A 284 21.18 7.98 11.84
CA SER A 284 20.95 9.41 12.15
C SER A 284 20.49 10.22 10.93
N LEU A 285 20.93 9.83 9.72
CA LEU A 285 20.57 10.45 8.45
C LEU A 285 20.07 9.37 7.48
N SER A 286 18.75 9.21 7.40
CA SER A 286 18.16 8.21 6.53
C SER A 286 18.22 8.65 5.06
N LYS A 287 18.80 7.80 4.20
CA LYS A 287 19.04 8.14 2.78
C LYS A 287 17.77 8.59 2.05
N HIS A 288 16.61 7.99 2.33
CA HIS A 288 15.36 8.32 1.65
C HIS A 288 14.81 9.71 2.00
N LEU A 289 15.26 10.33 3.11
CA LEU A 289 14.91 11.72 3.45
C LEU A 289 15.93 12.71 2.90
N PHE A 290 17.22 12.34 2.88
CA PHE A 290 18.33 13.25 2.56
C PHE A 290 18.90 13.06 1.15
N SER A 291 18.27 12.26 0.30
CA SER A 291 18.74 11.97 -1.06
C SER A 291 17.60 12.03 -2.06
N GLY A 292 17.89 12.58 -3.25
CA GLY A 292 16.90 12.78 -4.31
C GLY A 292 16.18 14.13 -4.21
N LYS A 293 15.45 14.46 -5.27
CA LYS A 293 14.54 15.60 -5.33
C LYS A 293 13.20 15.09 -5.86
N ARG A 294 12.09 15.68 -5.43
CA ARG A 294 10.75 15.31 -5.88
C ARG A 294 10.62 15.54 -7.39
N GLY A 295 10.28 14.48 -8.13
CA GLY A 295 9.91 14.56 -9.54
C GLY A 295 8.44 14.95 -9.74
N VAL A 296 8.00 15.02 -11.00
CA VAL A 296 6.59 15.22 -11.35
C VAL A 296 5.88 13.87 -11.37
N GLY A 297 4.74 13.74 -10.68
CA GLY A 297 3.93 12.52 -10.65
C GLY A 297 3.77 11.91 -9.26
N LYS A 298 4.64 10.95 -8.91
CA LYS A 298 4.51 10.14 -7.68
C LYS A 298 5.37 10.69 -6.53
N THR A 299 4.83 10.65 -5.31
CA THR A 299 5.55 10.96 -4.06
C THR A 299 6.00 9.67 -3.36
N ASP A 300 7.20 9.68 -2.78
CA ASP A 300 7.77 8.50 -2.10
C ASP A 300 7.21 8.30 -0.67
N PHE A 301 6.52 9.30 -0.13
CA PHE A 301 5.85 9.25 1.17
C PHE A 301 4.34 9.54 1.00
N ARG A 302 3.54 9.01 1.95
CA ARG A 302 2.10 9.26 2.08
C ARG A 302 1.85 10.15 3.30
#